data_AF-A0A382TPX8-F1
#
_entry.id   AF-A0A382TPX8-F1
#
_cell.length_a   1.000
_cell.length_b   1.000
_cell.length_c   1.000
_cell.angle_alpha   90.00
_cell.angle_beta   90.00
_cell.angle_gamma   90.00
#
_symmetry.space_group_name_H-M   'P 1'
#
loop_
_entity.id
_entity.type
_entity.pdbx_description
1 polymer ?
#
loop_
_entity_poly.entity_id
_entity_poly.type
_entity_poly.pdbx_seq_one_letter_code
_entity_poly.pdbx_strand_id
1 'polypeptide(L)'
;MKFPTEFISLFFRRLSKKNDLGSDFAGKQNRVFGTVLPVRTALTFLGAIFLIFFSFKVFRVDWASALDAFKTLDIVKYFIAFIAYYLSFLFRGLRWKIISFNSSALDRSSDGDSILNHASTFQYSALVLSGWFVNSVAWLRLGDVYRAYCLGVISKLGFSWGIGTLVAERFLDMIIVFLLILASLTMLSSGVKGQALDFLVIFAFIITAILTIFVSSLAIADKRLVSWLPIFLRSHYSKFKIGVLSGF
;
A
#
# COMPACT_ATOMS: atom_id res chain seq x y z
N MET A 1 19.97 14.42 -17.92
CA MET A 1 19.30 13.87 -16.73
C MET A 1 19.11 14.99 -15.71
N LYS A 2 17.95 15.66 -15.69
CA LYS A 2 17.61 16.68 -14.69
C LYS A 2 16.49 16.14 -13.81
N PHE A 3 16.73 16.09 -12.51
CA PHE A 3 15.73 15.77 -11.49
C PHE A 3 14.53 16.74 -11.59
N PRO A 4 13.27 16.28 -11.47
CA PRO A 4 12.14 17.18 -11.35
C PRO A 4 12.02 17.62 -9.87
N THR A 5 12.84 18.59 -9.49
CA THR A 5 12.74 19.35 -8.22
C THR A 5 11.35 19.95 -8.01
N GLU A 6 10.62 20.18 -9.11
CA GLU A 6 9.21 20.57 -9.16
C GLU A 6 8.30 19.68 -8.30
N PHE A 7 8.49 18.35 -8.28
CA PHE A 7 7.61 17.46 -7.52
C PHE A 7 7.84 17.54 -6.01
N ILE A 8 9.10 17.56 -5.57
CA ILE A 8 9.46 17.77 -4.15
C ILE A 8 8.96 19.15 -3.72
N SER A 9 9.12 20.16 -4.57
CA SER A 9 8.63 21.51 -4.31
C SER A 9 7.10 21.57 -4.26
N LEU A 10 6.36 20.85 -5.11
CA LEU A 10 4.89 20.82 -5.12
C LEU A 10 4.33 20.06 -3.92
N PHE A 11 4.99 18.95 -3.53
CA PHE A 11 4.68 18.20 -2.31
C PHE A 11 4.89 19.06 -1.05
N PHE A 12 6.05 19.72 -0.95
CA PHE A 12 6.34 20.65 0.15
C PHE A 12 5.49 21.93 0.12
N ARG A 13 5.19 22.48 -1.06
CA ARG A 13 4.39 23.71 -1.22
C ARG A 13 2.91 23.47 -0.91
N ARG A 14 2.35 22.29 -1.19
CA ARG A 14 0.99 21.92 -0.72
C ARG A 14 0.95 21.65 0.78
N LEU A 15 2.00 21.07 1.36
CA LEU A 15 2.16 21.03 2.83
C LEU A 15 2.24 22.43 3.43
N SER A 16 2.95 23.35 2.76
CA SER A 16 3.09 24.76 3.18
C SER A 16 1.81 25.58 3.03
N LYS A 17 1.02 25.37 1.97
CA LYS A 17 -0.23 26.15 1.76
C LYS A 17 -1.34 25.78 2.75
N LYS A 18 -1.24 24.62 3.39
CA LYS A 18 -2.08 24.26 4.56
C LYS A 18 -1.65 25.01 5.83
N ASN A 19 -0.43 25.56 5.86
CA ASN A 19 0.09 26.40 6.95
C ASN A 19 -0.25 27.90 6.79
N ASP A 20 -0.92 28.34 5.72
CA ASP A 20 -1.37 29.74 5.59
C ASP A 20 -2.59 30.07 6.48
N LEU A 21 -3.23 29.03 7.07
CA LEU A 21 -4.10 29.14 8.24
C LEU A 21 -3.32 29.23 9.57
N GLY A 22 -1.98 29.24 9.50
CA GLY A 22 -1.04 29.20 10.61
C GLY A 22 -0.34 30.53 10.91
N SER A 23 -0.75 31.64 10.28
CA SER A 23 -0.22 32.97 10.61
C SER A 23 -0.52 33.38 12.07
N ASP A 24 -1.50 32.75 12.72
CA ASP A 24 -1.77 32.88 14.16
C ASP A 24 -0.76 32.13 15.06
N PHE A 25 0.11 31.28 14.49
CA PHE A 25 1.09 30.49 15.25
C PHE A 25 2.54 31.00 15.14
N ALA A 26 2.78 32.10 14.42
CA ALA A 26 4.12 32.66 14.20
C ALA A 26 4.83 33.09 15.51
N GLY A 27 4.10 33.35 16.59
CA GLY A 27 4.68 33.63 17.91
C GLY A 27 5.32 32.42 18.62
N LYS A 28 5.21 31.21 18.07
CA LYS A 28 5.64 29.95 18.73
C LYS A 28 6.84 29.27 18.07
N GLN A 29 7.52 29.94 17.14
CA GLN A 29 8.60 29.35 16.34
C GLN A 29 9.95 29.28 17.08
N ASN A 30 10.18 30.12 18.10
CA ASN A 30 11.37 30.04 18.95
C ASN A 30 11.38 28.85 19.95
N ARG A 31 10.39 27.94 19.88
CA ARG A 31 10.31 26.73 20.72
C ARG A 31 10.55 25.40 19.97
N VAL A 32 10.97 25.45 18.71
CA VAL A 32 11.02 24.26 17.85
C VAL A 32 12.26 23.38 18.09
N PHE A 33 13.35 23.92 18.63
CA PHE A 33 14.56 23.14 18.96
C PHE A 33 14.54 22.46 20.34
N GLY A 34 13.51 22.68 21.17
CA GLY A 34 13.35 22.05 22.49
C GLY A 34 12.38 20.86 22.53
N THR A 35 11.85 20.43 21.39
CA THR A 35 10.78 19.40 21.32
C THR A 35 11.25 18.14 20.60
N VAL A 36 12.41 17.63 21.00
CA VAL A 36 12.86 16.29 20.58
C VAL A 36 12.03 15.28 21.38
N LEU A 37 11.14 14.57 20.68
CA LEU A 37 10.15 13.58 21.15
C LEU A 37 8.80 14.18 21.58
N PRO A 38 7.85 14.34 20.63
CA PRO A 38 6.45 14.50 20.96
C PRO A 38 6.01 13.37 21.88
N VAL A 39 5.24 13.66 22.93
CA VAL A 39 4.69 12.66 23.88
C VAL A 39 4.01 11.51 23.14
N ARG A 40 3.38 11.79 21.99
CA ARG A 40 2.77 10.80 21.11
C ARG A 40 3.78 9.81 20.50
N THR A 41 4.96 10.28 20.11
CA THR A 41 6.06 9.45 19.59
C THR A 41 6.71 8.64 20.71
N ALA A 42 6.94 9.27 21.87
CA ALA A 42 7.43 8.57 23.04
C ALA A 42 6.49 7.43 23.47
N LEU A 43 5.17 7.66 23.47
CA LEU A 43 4.17 6.65 23.80
C LEU A 43 4.20 5.45 22.83
N THR A 44 4.37 5.69 21.52
CA THR A 44 4.50 4.60 20.55
C THR A 44 5.79 3.80 20.74
N PHE A 45 6.91 4.47 21.03
CA PHE A 45 8.17 3.80 21.33
C PHE A 45 8.09 2.99 22.62
N LEU A 46 7.46 3.53 23.66
CA LEU A 46 7.30 2.86 24.95
C LEU A 46 6.38 1.64 24.81
N GLY A 47 5.31 1.75 24.03
CA GLY A 47 4.45 0.61 23.67
C GLY A 47 5.19 -0.46 22.87
N ALA A 48 6.04 -0.07 21.90
CA ALA A 48 6.86 -1.01 21.15
C ALA A 48 7.89 -1.71 22.04
N ILE A 49 8.60 -0.98 22.90
CA ILE A 49 9.56 -1.53 23.87
C ILE A 49 8.86 -2.48 24.85
N PHE A 50 7.66 -2.11 25.32
CA PHE A 50 6.85 -2.97 26.18
C PHE A 50 6.44 -4.27 25.48
N LEU A 51 5.97 -4.21 24.23
CA LEU A 51 5.61 -5.39 23.45
C LEU A 51 6.82 -6.29 23.16
N ILE A 52 7.97 -5.69 22.87
CA ILE A 52 9.24 -6.39 22.72
C ILE A 52 9.57 -7.09 24.04
N PHE A 53 9.68 -6.35 25.15
CA PHE A 53 9.96 -6.92 26.47
C PHE A 53 8.98 -8.05 26.86
N PHE A 54 7.69 -7.84 26.61
CA PHE A 54 6.66 -8.86 26.86
C PHE A 54 6.86 -10.09 25.97
N SER A 55 7.22 -9.91 24.70
CA SER A 55 7.57 -11.01 23.80
C SER A 55 8.80 -11.78 24.32
N PHE A 56 9.83 -11.07 24.77
CA PHE A 56 11.02 -11.68 25.38
C PHE A 56 10.70 -12.51 26.64
N LYS A 57 9.66 -12.13 27.39
CA LYS A 57 9.21 -12.83 28.60
C LYS A 57 8.27 -14.02 28.32
N VAL A 58 7.38 -13.90 27.34
CA VAL A 58 6.36 -14.90 27.02
C VAL A 58 6.89 -15.99 26.11
N PHE A 59 7.71 -15.62 25.12
CA PHE A 59 8.37 -16.60 24.27
C PHE A 59 9.59 -17.17 25.00
N ARG A 60 9.54 -18.46 25.36
CA ARG A 60 10.70 -19.22 25.87
C ARG A 60 11.72 -19.48 24.76
N VAL A 61 12.18 -18.41 24.12
CA VAL A 61 13.18 -18.46 23.04
C VAL A 61 14.55 -18.53 23.69
N ASP A 62 15.32 -19.55 23.32
CA ASP A 62 16.72 -19.64 23.70
C ASP A 62 17.53 -18.64 22.87
N TRP A 63 17.79 -17.48 23.48
CA TRP A 63 18.53 -16.38 22.87
C TRP A 63 19.98 -16.72 22.59
N ALA A 64 20.59 -17.65 23.31
CA ALA A 64 21.96 -18.08 23.05
C ALA A 64 22.03 -18.81 21.69
N SER A 65 21.11 -19.75 21.47
CA SER A 65 20.97 -20.45 20.20
C SER A 65 20.64 -19.50 19.03
N ALA A 66 19.79 -18.50 19.24
CA ALA A 66 19.49 -17.49 18.21
C ALA A 66 20.72 -16.65 17.84
N LEU A 67 21.51 -16.23 18.84
CA LEU A 67 22.74 -15.45 18.62
C LEU A 67 23.83 -16.25 17.92
N ASP A 68 23.96 -17.55 18.21
CA ASP A 68 24.91 -18.40 17.50
C ASP A 68 24.50 -18.61 16.03
N ALA A 69 23.21 -18.74 15.74
CA ALA A 69 22.71 -18.75 14.37
C ALA A 69 23.08 -17.46 13.61
N PHE A 70 23.00 -16.28 14.25
CA PHE A 70 23.42 -15.01 13.64
C PHE A 70 24.92 -14.96 13.32
N LYS A 71 25.78 -15.59 14.15
CA LYS A 71 27.23 -15.63 13.88
C LYS A 71 27.57 -16.51 12.67
N THR A 72 26.76 -17.52 12.40
CA THR A 72 26.95 -18.40 11.22
C THR A 72 26.37 -17.84 9.92
N LEU A 73 25.80 -16.63 9.97
CA LEU A 73 25.07 -16.06 8.86
C LEU A 73 26.02 -15.61 7.74
N ASP A 74 25.80 -16.14 6.55
CA ASP A 74 26.52 -15.76 5.35
C ASP A 74 26.09 -14.35 4.92
N ILE A 75 26.95 -13.37 5.23
CA ILE A 75 26.73 -11.94 5.00
C ILE A 75 26.44 -11.66 3.53
N VAL A 76 27.07 -12.40 2.60
CA VAL A 76 26.89 -12.20 1.16
C VAL A 76 25.48 -12.60 0.75
N LYS A 77 25.00 -13.77 1.18
CA LYS A 77 23.63 -14.22 0.90
C LYS A 77 22.59 -13.28 1.49
N TYR A 78 22.83 -12.78 2.71
CA TYR A 78 21.95 -11.80 3.33
C TYR A 78 21.88 -10.50 2.52
N PHE A 79 23.02 -9.99 2.05
CA PHE A 79 23.07 -8.78 1.26
C PHE A 79 22.37 -8.95 -0.10
N ILE A 80 22.52 -10.11 -0.75
CA ILE A 80 21.78 -10.45 -1.97
C ILE A 80 20.27 -10.47 -1.71
N ALA A 81 19.82 -11.13 -0.62
CA ALA A 81 18.41 -11.16 -0.24
C ALA A 81 17.88 -9.74 0.07
N PHE A 82 18.68 -8.92 0.73
CA PHE A 82 18.37 -7.52 1.02
C PHE A 82 18.18 -6.72 -0.28
N ILE A 83 19.13 -6.78 -1.21
CA ILE A 83 19.02 -6.10 -2.51
C ILE A 83 17.77 -6.59 -3.26
N ALA A 84 17.58 -7.90 -3.35
CA ALA A 84 16.43 -8.49 -4.06
C ALA A 84 15.09 -8.01 -3.46
N TYR A 85 15.02 -7.92 -2.13
CA TYR A 85 13.84 -7.41 -1.43
C TYR A 85 13.53 -5.95 -1.79
N TYR A 86 14.53 -5.05 -1.73
CA TYR A 86 14.31 -3.64 -2.07
C TYR A 86 14.06 -3.43 -3.56
N LEU A 87 14.69 -4.24 -4.42
CA LEU A 87 14.44 -4.22 -5.86
C LEU A 87 12.97 -4.58 -6.19
N SER A 88 12.34 -5.45 -5.39
CA SER A 88 10.90 -5.76 -5.52
C SER A 88 10.01 -4.51 -5.43
N PHE A 89 10.39 -3.49 -4.65
CA PHE A 89 9.62 -2.24 -4.57
C PHE A 89 9.62 -1.44 -5.87
N LEU A 90 10.65 -1.58 -6.70
CA LEU A 90 10.66 -0.98 -8.04
C LEU A 90 9.58 -1.60 -8.93
N PHE A 91 9.50 -2.93 -8.94
CA PHE A 91 8.46 -3.65 -9.69
C PHE A 91 7.06 -3.39 -9.14
N ARG A 92 6.90 -3.34 -7.82
CA ARG A 92 5.61 -2.99 -7.19
C ARG A 92 5.17 -1.57 -7.55
N GLY A 93 6.09 -0.62 -7.55
CA GLY A 93 5.83 0.75 -7.98
C GLY A 93 5.47 0.83 -9.47
N LEU A 94 6.19 0.11 -10.33
CA LEU A 94 5.89 0.04 -11.77
C LEU A 94 4.50 -0.52 -12.03
N ARG A 95 4.16 -1.65 -11.39
CA ARG A 95 2.84 -2.26 -11.51
C ARG A 95 1.74 -1.29 -11.12
N TRP A 96 1.89 -0.64 -9.96
CA TRP A 96 0.88 0.29 -9.48
C TRP A 96 0.77 1.54 -10.35
N LYS A 97 1.89 1.99 -10.94
CA LYS A 97 1.88 3.03 -11.99
C LYS A 97 1.01 2.62 -13.17
N ILE A 98 1.18 1.42 -13.71
CA ILE A 98 0.41 0.92 -14.86
C ILE A 98 -1.09 0.89 -14.52
N ILE A 99 -1.47 0.33 -13.38
CA ILE A 99 -2.87 0.27 -12.92
C ILE A 99 -3.47 1.67 -12.79
N SER A 100 -2.73 2.59 -12.15
CA SER A 100 -3.19 3.96 -11.96
C SER A 100 -3.35 4.72 -13.28
N PHE A 101 -2.44 4.50 -14.23
CA PHE A 101 -2.49 5.13 -15.54
C PHE A 101 -3.67 4.62 -16.38
N ASN A 102 -3.90 3.31 -16.43
CA ASN A 102 -5.04 2.73 -17.12
C ASN A 102 -6.37 3.28 -16.56
N SER A 103 -6.42 3.47 -15.23
CA SER A 103 -7.60 3.99 -14.56
C SER A 103 -7.82 5.51 -14.70
N SER A 104 -6.81 6.28 -15.12
CA SER A 104 -6.95 7.73 -15.36
C SER A 104 -7.34 8.03 -16.81
N ALA A 105 -6.88 7.23 -17.78
CA ALA A 105 -7.11 7.44 -19.21
C ALA A 105 -8.61 7.44 -19.62
N LEU A 106 -9.48 6.80 -18.83
CA LEU A 106 -10.93 6.77 -19.08
C LEU A 106 -11.70 7.88 -18.36
N ASP A 107 -11.11 8.55 -17.36
CA ASP A 107 -11.63 9.78 -16.77
C ASP A 107 -11.05 11.00 -17.54
N ARG A 108 -11.39 11.09 -18.84
CA ARG A 108 -10.98 12.15 -19.79
C ARG A 108 -11.34 13.58 -19.38
N SER A 109 -11.99 13.74 -18.23
CA SER A 109 -12.48 15.00 -17.66
C SER A 109 -11.44 15.75 -16.83
N SER A 110 -10.35 15.08 -16.43
CA SER A 110 -9.52 15.50 -15.30
C SER A 110 -8.12 15.97 -15.72
N ASP A 111 -7.77 17.21 -15.33
CA ASP A 111 -6.43 17.85 -15.43
C ASP A 111 -5.27 17.02 -14.78
N GLY A 112 -5.60 15.92 -14.10
CA GLY A 112 -4.68 15.00 -13.43
C GLY A 112 -3.90 14.07 -14.35
N ASP A 113 -4.33 13.87 -15.59
CA ASP A 113 -3.71 12.91 -16.53
C ASP A 113 -2.28 13.33 -16.93
N SER A 114 -2.00 14.64 -16.97
CA SER A 114 -0.66 15.17 -17.22
C SER A 114 0.34 14.82 -16.10
N ILE A 115 -0.11 14.87 -14.84
CA ILE A 115 0.75 14.61 -13.66
C ILE A 115 1.13 13.14 -13.58
N LEU A 116 0.19 12.23 -13.89
CA LEU A 116 0.43 10.79 -13.84
C LEU A 116 1.35 10.32 -14.98
N ASN A 117 1.22 10.94 -16.16
CA ASN A 117 2.10 10.67 -17.31
C ASN A 117 3.57 11.04 -17.04
N HIS A 118 3.81 12.16 -16.35
CA HIS A 118 5.16 12.59 -16.00
C HIS A 118 5.73 11.93 -14.74
N ALA A 119 4.91 11.19 -13.99
CA ALA A 119 5.37 10.55 -12.77
C ALA A 119 6.33 9.38 -13.05
N SER A 120 7.49 9.40 -12.41
CA SER A 120 8.50 8.36 -12.60
C SER A 120 8.13 7.09 -11.82
N THR A 121 8.60 5.93 -12.29
CA THR A 121 8.42 4.66 -11.57
C THR A 121 8.93 4.73 -10.14
N PHE A 122 10.03 5.47 -9.92
CA PHE A 122 10.62 5.68 -8.61
C PHE A 122 9.67 6.41 -7.63
N GLN A 123 8.87 7.37 -8.11
CA GLN A 123 7.88 8.06 -7.26
C GLN A 123 6.81 7.09 -6.76
N TYR A 124 6.31 6.20 -7.62
CA TYR A 124 5.36 5.17 -7.22
C TYR A 124 6.00 4.17 -6.25
N SER A 125 7.25 3.76 -6.49
CA SER A 125 7.99 2.89 -5.56
C SER A 125 8.19 3.54 -4.20
N ALA A 126 8.50 4.83 -4.15
CA ALA A 126 8.62 5.59 -2.91
C ALA A 126 7.27 5.68 -2.17
N LEU A 127 6.16 5.86 -2.90
CA LEU A 127 4.82 5.81 -2.30
C LEU A 127 4.50 4.44 -1.71
N VAL A 128 4.81 3.35 -2.42
CA VAL A 128 4.63 1.98 -1.92
C VAL A 128 5.50 1.75 -0.68
N LEU A 129 6.77 2.14 -0.72
CA LEU A 129 7.69 2.03 0.42
C LEU A 129 7.19 2.82 1.63
N SER A 130 6.67 4.03 1.41
CA SER A 130 6.08 4.83 2.48
C SER A 130 4.84 4.17 3.09
N GLY A 131 4.00 3.52 2.28
CA GLY A 131 2.87 2.72 2.76
C GLY A 131 3.33 1.53 3.60
N TRP A 132 4.40 0.84 3.20
CA TRP A 132 5.00 -0.24 3.98
C TRP A 132 5.56 0.26 5.31
N PHE A 133 6.26 1.38 5.31
CA PHE A 133 6.76 2.02 6.53
C PHE A 133 5.61 2.37 7.49
N VAL A 134 4.54 2.99 6.99
CA VAL A 134 3.36 3.30 7.80
C VAL A 134 2.74 2.02 8.35
N ASN A 135 2.68 0.93 7.57
CA ASN A 135 2.16 -0.36 8.05
C ASN A 135 3.03 -0.98 9.17
N SER A 136 4.33 -0.69 9.22
CA SER A 136 5.20 -1.16 10.32
C SER A 136 4.95 -0.42 11.64
N VAL A 137 4.39 0.79 11.59
CA VAL A 137 4.17 1.63 12.78
C VAL A 137 2.69 1.71 13.17
N ALA A 138 1.80 1.67 12.18
CA ALA A 138 0.36 1.81 12.35
C ALA A 138 -0.34 0.45 12.43
N TRP A 139 -1.55 0.47 12.97
CA TRP A 139 -2.38 -0.71 13.15
C TRP A 139 -3.33 -0.87 11.94
N LEU A 140 -3.91 -2.07 11.75
CA LEU A 140 -4.97 -2.34 10.76
C LEU A 140 -4.62 -2.07 9.28
N ARG A 141 -3.35 -2.21 8.87
CA ARG A 141 -2.93 -1.94 7.47
C ARG A 141 -3.25 -0.53 6.96
N LEU A 142 -3.24 0.46 7.84
CA LEU A 142 -3.44 1.88 7.48
C LEU A 142 -2.43 2.40 6.43
N GLY A 143 -1.27 1.77 6.30
CA GLY A 143 -0.29 2.11 5.28
C GLY A 143 -0.80 1.96 3.84
N ASP A 144 -1.69 0.99 3.59
CA ASP A 144 -2.33 0.82 2.29
C ASP A 144 -3.31 1.95 1.98
N VAL A 145 -4.06 2.39 2.99
CA VAL A 145 -4.96 3.55 2.89
C VAL A 145 -4.17 4.84 2.69
N TYR A 146 -3.04 4.98 3.38
CA TYR A 146 -2.16 6.14 3.27
C TYR A 146 -1.62 6.31 1.85
N ARG A 147 -1.08 5.25 1.23
CA ARG A 147 -0.58 5.36 -0.14
C ARG A 147 -1.70 5.70 -1.14
N ALA A 148 -2.87 5.09 -1.00
CA ALA A 148 -4.05 5.41 -1.82
C ALA A 148 -4.49 6.88 -1.67
N TYR A 149 -4.44 7.42 -0.45
CA TYR A 149 -4.68 8.83 -0.17
C TYR A 149 -3.65 9.74 -0.83
N CYS A 150 -2.35 9.48 -0.64
CA CYS A 150 -1.30 10.26 -1.27
C CYS A 150 -1.45 10.26 -2.79
N LEU A 151 -1.72 9.10 -3.40
CA LEU A 151 -1.93 9.00 -4.83
C LEU A 151 -3.16 9.82 -5.28
N GLY A 152 -4.29 9.72 -4.59
CA GLY A 152 -5.50 10.49 -4.91
C GLY A 152 -5.31 12.01 -4.78
N VAL A 153 -4.44 12.46 -3.87
CA VAL A 153 -4.07 13.88 -3.70
C VAL A 153 -3.13 14.35 -4.80
N ILE A 154 -2.12 13.54 -5.15
CA ILE A 154 -1.14 13.85 -6.20
C ILE A 154 -1.83 13.89 -7.57
N SER A 155 -2.70 12.91 -7.85
CA SER A 155 -3.41 12.78 -9.13
C SER A 155 -4.57 13.76 -9.30
N LYS A 156 -5.01 14.44 -8.23
CA LYS A 156 -6.25 15.24 -8.16
C LYS A 156 -7.54 14.44 -8.48
N LEU A 157 -7.48 13.12 -8.63
CA LEU A 157 -8.65 12.26 -8.91
C LEU A 157 -9.44 11.93 -7.63
N GLY A 158 -8.82 12.12 -6.47
CA GLY A 158 -9.44 12.01 -5.15
C GLY A 158 -9.21 10.65 -4.48
N PHE A 159 -9.51 10.62 -3.17
CA PHE A 159 -9.23 9.46 -2.32
C PHE A 159 -9.97 8.18 -2.77
N SER A 160 -11.25 8.28 -3.13
CA SER A 160 -12.05 7.12 -3.57
C SER A 160 -11.49 6.46 -4.82
N TRP A 161 -10.94 7.23 -5.76
CA TRP A 161 -10.28 6.69 -6.94
C TRP A 161 -8.98 5.94 -6.56
N GLY A 162 -8.16 6.51 -5.68
CA GLY A 162 -6.93 5.86 -5.20
C GLY A 162 -7.18 4.56 -4.42
N ILE A 163 -8.30 4.48 -3.68
CA ILE A 163 -8.72 3.22 -3.04
C ILE A 163 -9.23 2.21 -4.09
N GLY A 164 -9.85 2.67 -5.17
CA GLY A 164 -10.25 1.81 -6.29
C GLY A 164 -9.05 1.15 -6.97
N THR A 165 -7.99 1.90 -7.24
CA THR A 165 -6.76 1.35 -7.84
C THR A 165 -6.04 0.36 -6.92
N LEU A 166 -6.13 0.56 -5.59
CA LEU A 166 -5.65 -0.40 -4.59
C LEU A 166 -6.46 -1.71 -4.61
N VAL A 167 -7.78 -1.63 -4.72
CA VAL A 167 -8.63 -2.82 -4.85
C VAL A 167 -8.31 -3.57 -6.14
N ALA A 168 -8.14 -2.83 -7.25
CA ALA A 168 -7.74 -3.41 -8.53
C ALA A 168 -6.40 -4.17 -8.39
N GLU A 169 -5.42 -3.52 -7.77
CA GLU A 169 -4.12 -4.12 -7.47
C GLU A 169 -4.23 -5.44 -6.69
N ARG A 170 -5.08 -5.48 -5.66
CA ARG A 170 -5.27 -6.67 -4.80
C ARG A 170 -6.05 -7.78 -5.48
N PHE A 171 -6.95 -7.43 -6.38
CA PHE A 171 -7.67 -8.39 -7.20
C PHE A 171 -6.74 -9.16 -8.13
N LEU A 172 -5.87 -8.46 -8.87
CA LEU A 172 -4.86 -9.13 -9.70
C LEU A 172 -3.91 -9.98 -8.87
N ASP A 173 -3.48 -9.48 -7.71
CA ASP A 173 -2.58 -10.26 -6.84
C ASP A 173 -3.21 -11.57 -6.41
N MET A 174 -4.49 -11.58 -6.02
CA MET A 174 -5.16 -12.81 -5.62
C MET A 174 -5.34 -13.80 -6.78
N ILE A 175 -5.68 -13.32 -7.97
CA ILE A 175 -5.74 -14.17 -9.17
C ILE A 175 -4.37 -14.78 -9.45
N ILE A 176 -3.31 -13.98 -9.47
CA ILE A 176 -1.95 -14.45 -9.78
C ILE A 176 -1.48 -15.45 -8.72
N VAL A 177 -1.67 -15.15 -7.44
CA VAL A 177 -1.30 -16.06 -6.35
C VAL A 177 -2.07 -17.37 -6.45
N PHE A 178 -3.38 -17.33 -6.72
CA PHE A 178 -4.19 -18.52 -6.92
C PHE A 178 -3.71 -19.37 -8.10
N LEU A 179 -3.43 -18.74 -9.26
CA LEU A 179 -2.90 -19.43 -10.44
C LEU A 179 -1.52 -20.04 -10.18
N LEU A 180 -0.64 -19.34 -9.46
CA LEU A 180 0.68 -19.86 -9.08
C LEU A 180 0.58 -21.05 -8.13
N ILE A 181 -0.37 -21.03 -7.18
CA ILE A 181 -0.65 -22.16 -6.30
C ILE A 181 -1.11 -23.38 -7.13
N LEU A 182 -2.04 -23.17 -8.06
CA LEU A 182 -2.52 -24.24 -8.94
C LEU A 182 -1.40 -24.79 -9.83
N ALA A 183 -0.60 -23.94 -10.45
CA ALA A 183 0.53 -24.34 -11.27
C ALA A 183 1.59 -25.10 -10.46
N SER A 184 1.85 -24.68 -9.22
CA SER A 184 2.74 -25.40 -8.31
C SER A 184 2.20 -26.80 -7.99
N LEU A 185 0.88 -26.94 -7.81
CA LEU A 185 0.27 -28.24 -7.50
C LEU A 185 0.31 -29.20 -8.69
N THR A 186 0.06 -28.71 -9.90
CA THR A 186 0.13 -29.54 -11.11
C THR A 186 1.55 -30.01 -11.41
N MET A 187 2.55 -29.16 -11.19
CA MET A 187 3.97 -29.53 -11.36
C MET A 187 4.48 -30.49 -10.27
N LEU A 188 3.97 -30.39 -9.04
CA LEU A 188 4.39 -31.21 -7.88
C LEU A 188 3.49 -32.43 -7.65
N SER A 189 2.55 -32.70 -8.57
CA SER A 189 1.49 -33.72 -8.45
C SER A 189 2.00 -35.16 -8.26
N SER A 190 3.31 -35.40 -8.34
CA SER A 190 3.91 -36.74 -8.29
C SER A 190 4.20 -37.28 -6.88
N GLY A 191 3.85 -36.60 -5.79
CA GLY A 191 4.09 -37.20 -4.46
C GLY A 191 3.66 -36.46 -3.20
N VAL A 192 3.24 -35.20 -3.26
CA VAL A 192 2.90 -34.44 -2.05
C VAL A 192 1.38 -34.39 -1.86
N LYS A 193 0.86 -35.33 -1.08
CA LYS A 193 -0.51 -35.27 -0.54
C LYS A 193 -0.44 -34.88 0.92
N GLY A 194 -1.06 -33.76 1.28
CA GLY A 194 -1.09 -33.30 2.66
C GLY A 194 -2.32 -32.44 2.89
N GLN A 195 -2.99 -32.66 4.02
CA GLN A 195 -4.18 -31.91 4.43
C GLN A 195 -3.96 -30.38 4.40
N ALA A 196 -2.72 -29.93 4.65
CA ALA A 196 -2.33 -28.53 4.57
C ALA A 196 -2.42 -27.95 3.14
N LEU A 197 -2.12 -28.75 2.10
CA LEU A 197 -2.25 -28.32 0.71
C LEU A 197 -3.71 -28.17 0.31
N ASP A 198 -4.56 -29.10 0.75
CA ASP A 198 -6.01 -29.03 0.49
C ASP A 198 -6.61 -27.77 1.12
N PHE A 199 -6.29 -27.49 2.39
CA PHE A 199 -6.71 -26.25 3.04
C PHE A 199 -6.21 -25.01 2.30
N LEU A 200 -4.92 -24.99 1.93
CA LEU A 200 -4.34 -23.85 1.22
C LEU A 200 -5.08 -23.55 -0.09
N VAL A 201 -5.38 -24.58 -0.89
CA VAL A 201 -6.10 -24.42 -2.17
C VAL A 201 -7.54 -23.98 -1.93
N ILE A 202 -8.24 -24.58 -0.97
CA ILE A 202 -9.63 -24.22 -0.63
C ILE A 202 -9.71 -22.75 -0.18
N PHE A 203 -8.84 -22.32 0.74
CA PHE A 203 -8.82 -20.93 1.21
C PHE A 203 -8.44 -19.95 0.10
N ALA A 204 -7.43 -20.28 -0.71
CA ALA A 204 -7.04 -19.45 -1.85
C ALA A 204 -8.20 -19.32 -2.86
N PHE A 205 -8.93 -20.41 -3.13
CA PHE A 205 -10.11 -20.39 -3.97
C PHE A 205 -11.23 -19.53 -3.38
N ILE A 206 -11.58 -19.71 -2.10
CA ILE A 206 -12.64 -18.96 -1.43
C ILE A 206 -12.35 -17.46 -1.46
N ILE A 207 -11.13 -17.04 -1.09
CA ILE A 207 -10.74 -15.62 -1.07
C ILE A 207 -10.81 -15.02 -2.48
N THR A 208 -10.29 -15.74 -3.48
CA THR A 208 -10.30 -15.29 -4.88
C THR A 208 -11.72 -15.23 -5.43
N ALA A 209 -12.58 -16.18 -5.09
CA ALA A 209 -13.97 -16.22 -5.50
C ALA A 209 -14.76 -15.05 -4.88
N ILE A 210 -14.61 -14.80 -3.58
CA ILE A 210 -15.24 -13.65 -2.90
C ILE A 210 -14.82 -12.34 -3.56
N LEU A 211 -13.53 -12.17 -3.84
CA LEU A 211 -13.01 -10.94 -4.43
C LEU A 211 -13.47 -10.78 -5.89
N THR A 212 -13.53 -11.87 -6.66
CA THR A 212 -14.10 -11.88 -8.02
C THR A 212 -15.56 -11.48 -7.99
N ILE A 213 -16.37 -12.08 -7.12
CA ILE A 213 -17.80 -11.74 -6.98
C ILE A 213 -17.95 -10.26 -6.61
N PHE A 214 -17.13 -9.74 -5.69
CA PHE A 214 -17.15 -8.33 -5.32
C PHE A 214 -16.84 -7.42 -6.52
N VAL A 215 -15.77 -7.67 -7.27
CA VAL A 215 -15.42 -6.86 -8.45
C VAL A 215 -16.47 -7.00 -9.57
N SER A 216 -16.96 -8.20 -9.84
CA SER A 216 -18.04 -8.43 -10.81
C SER A 216 -19.34 -7.73 -10.41
N SER A 217 -19.67 -7.67 -9.12
CA SER A 217 -20.84 -6.92 -8.64
C SER A 217 -20.71 -5.42 -8.93
N LEU A 218 -19.50 -4.86 -8.82
CA LEU A 218 -19.24 -3.46 -9.20
C LEU A 218 -19.41 -3.25 -10.70
N ALA A 219 -19.01 -4.22 -11.53
CA ALA A 219 -19.19 -4.16 -12.98
C ALA A 219 -20.67 -4.15 -13.37
N ILE A 220 -21.47 -5.06 -12.80
CA ILE A 220 -22.89 -5.26 -13.10
C ILE A 220 -23.78 -4.17 -12.45
N ALA A 221 -23.30 -3.48 -11.41
CA ALA A 221 -24.06 -2.46 -10.72
C ALA A 221 -24.54 -1.34 -11.66
N ASP A 222 -25.84 -1.39 -11.97
CA ASP A 222 -26.57 -0.48 -12.85
C ASP A 222 -26.91 0.86 -12.18
N LYS A 223 -27.36 1.83 -13.01
CA LYS A 223 -27.84 3.15 -12.55
C LYS A 223 -28.95 3.06 -11.48
N ARG A 224 -29.73 1.96 -11.46
CA ARG A 224 -30.76 1.67 -10.45
C ARG A 224 -30.18 1.29 -9.07
N LEU A 225 -29.06 0.57 -9.01
CA LEU A 225 -28.40 0.31 -7.71
C LEU A 225 -27.80 1.60 -7.15
N VAL A 226 -27.22 2.42 -8.03
CA VAL A 226 -26.69 3.75 -7.66
C VAL A 226 -27.80 4.69 -7.21
N SER A 227 -29.05 4.48 -7.67
CA SER A 227 -30.18 5.30 -7.27
C SER A 227 -30.67 5.06 -5.83
N TRP A 228 -30.27 3.95 -5.20
CA TRP A 228 -30.51 3.68 -3.78
C TRP A 228 -29.45 4.30 -2.88
N LEU A 229 -28.30 4.69 -3.44
CA LEU A 229 -27.25 5.33 -2.68
C LEU A 229 -27.61 6.79 -2.34
N PRO A 230 -27.33 7.25 -1.11
CA PRO A 230 -27.43 8.65 -0.75
C PRO A 230 -26.61 9.54 -1.70
N ILE A 231 -27.11 10.73 -2.01
CA ILE A 231 -26.56 11.63 -3.03
C ILE A 231 -25.06 11.94 -2.78
N PHE A 232 -24.64 12.04 -1.51
CA PHE A 232 -23.25 12.30 -1.13
C PHE A 232 -22.28 11.14 -1.44
N LEU A 233 -22.77 9.89 -1.45
CA LEU A 233 -21.96 8.70 -1.73
C LEU A 233 -21.82 8.42 -3.23
N ARG A 234 -22.72 8.94 -4.08
CA ARG A 234 -22.71 8.64 -5.52
C ARG A 234 -21.46 9.13 -6.22
N SER A 235 -20.99 10.33 -5.87
CA SER A 235 -19.76 10.90 -6.44
C SER A 235 -18.52 10.09 -6.04
N HIS A 236 -18.46 9.63 -4.78
CA HIS A 236 -17.38 8.79 -4.25
C HIS A 236 -17.41 7.38 -4.86
N TYR A 237 -18.61 6.79 -4.99
CA TYR A 237 -18.81 5.47 -5.57
C TYR A 237 -18.43 5.44 -7.06
N SER A 238 -18.79 6.46 -7.83
CA SER A 238 -18.42 6.53 -9.25
C SER A 238 -16.91 6.57 -9.43
N LYS A 239 -16.20 7.41 -8.66
CA LYS A 239 -14.73 7.49 -8.68
C LYS A 239 -14.06 6.19 -8.25
N PHE A 240 -14.61 5.53 -7.22
CA PHE A 240 -14.14 4.22 -6.78
C PHE A 240 -14.35 3.15 -7.85
N LYS A 241 -15.55 3.03 -8.42
CA LYS A 241 -15.88 2.08 -9.50
C LYS A 241 -14.97 2.25 -10.71
N ILE A 242 -14.69 3.49 -11.12
CA ILE A 242 -13.73 3.79 -12.19
C ILE A 242 -12.33 3.32 -11.80
N GLY A 243 -11.85 3.67 -10.60
CA GLY A 243 -10.54 3.23 -10.11
C GLY A 243 -10.36 1.71 -10.06
N VAL A 244 -11.44 0.95 -9.78
CA VAL A 244 -11.41 -0.53 -9.75
C VAL A 244 -11.46 -1.11 -11.16
N LEU A 245 -12.48 -0.77 -11.95
CA LEU A 245 -12.77 -1.46 -13.22
C LEU A 245 -11.84 -1.02 -14.35
N SER A 246 -11.36 0.22 -14.30
CA SER A 246 -10.45 0.76 -15.32
C SER A 246 -8.98 0.48 -15.00
N GLY A 247 -8.68 -0.23 -13.91
CA GLY A 247 -7.32 -0.62 -13.54
C GLY A 247 -6.74 -1.78 -14.35
N PHE A 248 -7.57 -2.47 -15.15
CA PHE A 248 -7.23 -3.66 -15.93
C PHE A 248 -7.40 -3.43 -17.43
#